data_AF-A0A528U1B4-F1
#
_entry.id   AF-A0A528U1B4-F1
#
_cell.length_a   1.000
_cell.length_b   1.000
_cell.length_c   1.000
_cell.angle_alpha   90.00
_cell.angle_beta   90.00
_cell.angle_gamma   90.00
#
_symmetry.space_group_name_H-M   'P 1'
#
loop_
_entity.id
_entity.type
_entity.pdbx_description
1 polymer ?
#
loop_
_entity_poly.entity_id
_entity_poly.type
_entity_poly.pdbx_seq_one_letter_code
_entity_poly.pdbx_strand_id
1 'polypeptide(L)'
;MSLQGLFDRYEATLNGLARKSRLRKLSSRLGLDFASNDYLGLARSKRMAEAVGAALAAGAPIGATGSRLLRGNAPEHEALEAKA
;
A
#
# COMPACT_ATOMS: atom_id res chain seq x y z
N MET A 1 32.55 3.97 -11.52
CA MET A 1 31.50 5.01 -11.50
C MET A 1 31.54 5.65 -10.12
N SER A 2 31.74 6.97 -9.99
CA SER A 2 31.70 7.63 -8.68
C SER A 2 30.26 7.73 -8.17
N LEU A 3 30.08 7.74 -6.85
CA LEU A 3 28.77 8.04 -6.23
C LEU A 3 28.24 9.41 -6.71
N GLN A 4 29.13 10.39 -6.88
CA GLN A 4 28.81 11.70 -7.44
C GLN A 4 28.16 11.60 -8.82
N GLY A 5 28.77 10.88 -9.76
CA GLY A 5 28.23 10.74 -11.11
C GLY A 5 26.91 9.98 -11.17
N LEU A 6 26.57 9.17 -10.15
CA LEU A 6 25.24 8.55 -10.03
C LEU A 6 24.18 9.57 -9.60
N PHE A 7 24.49 10.41 -8.60
CA PHE A 7 23.57 11.47 -8.16
C PHE A 7 23.32 12.51 -9.26
N ASP A 8 24.35 12.92 -9.99
CA ASP A 8 24.22 13.87 -11.10
C ASP A 8 23.23 13.37 -12.18
N ARG A 9 23.22 12.05 -12.46
CA ARG A 9 22.27 11.45 -13.41
C ARG A 9 20.84 11.46 -12.88
N TYR A 10 20.65 11.17 -11.61
CA TYR A 10 19.32 11.22 -10.99
C TYR A 10 18.78 12.65 -11.01
N GLU A 11 19.61 13.64 -10.66
CA GLU A 11 19.23 15.05 -10.68
C GLU A 11 18.85 15.50 -12.10
N ALA A 12 19.66 15.19 -13.11
CA ALA A 12 19.35 15.50 -14.50
C ALA A 12 18.01 14.88 -14.95
N THR A 13 17.72 13.64 -14.51
CA THR A 13 16.46 12.94 -14.82
C THR A 13 15.27 13.62 -14.13
N LEU A 14 15.38 13.95 -12.85
CA LEU A 14 14.34 14.65 -12.09
C LEU A 14 14.04 16.04 -12.67
N ASN A 15 15.08 16.79 -13.05
CA ASN A 15 14.95 18.07 -13.74
C ASN A 15 14.29 17.92 -15.11
N GLY A 16 14.60 16.83 -15.83
CA GLY A 16 13.91 16.47 -17.07
C GLY A 16 12.42 16.18 -16.88
N LEU A 17 12.04 15.48 -15.79
CA LEU A 17 10.65 15.25 -15.44
C LEU A 17 9.93 16.55 -15.04
N ALA A 18 10.59 17.43 -14.30
CA ALA A 18 10.04 18.73 -13.89
C ALA A 18 9.75 19.62 -15.11
N ARG A 19 10.70 19.76 -16.04
CA ARG A 19 10.52 20.53 -17.28
C ARG A 19 9.39 20.03 -18.17
N LYS A 20 9.06 18.74 -18.07
CA LYS A 20 7.97 18.09 -18.83
C LYS A 20 6.65 18.02 -18.04
N SER A 21 6.57 18.62 -16.86
CA SER A 21 5.41 18.54 -15.96
C SER A 21 5.02 17.12 -15.57
N ARG A 22 6.01 16.22 -15.45
CA ARG A 22 5.82 14.80 -15.07
C ARG A 22 6.43 14.44 -13.72
N LEU A 23 7.10 15.39 -13.07
CA LEU A 23 7.62 15.19 -11.72
C LEU A 23 6.44 15.06 -10.75
N ARG A 24 6.36 13.93 -10.06
CA ARG A 24 5.31 13.66 -9.07
C ARG A 24 5.81 14.06 -7.69
N LYS A 25 4.90 14.60 -6.89
CA LYS A 25 5.11 14.88 -5.48
C LYS A 25 3.91 14.35 -4.72
N LEU A 26 4.13 13.87 -3.49
CA LEU A 26 3.02 13.59 -2.60
C LEU A 26 2.44 14.91 -2.11
N SER A 27 1.12 15.01 -2.11
CA SER A 27 0.37 16.13 -1.53
C SER A 27 -0.41 15.64 -0.32
N SER A 28 -0.67 16.53 0.64
CA SER A 28 -1.64 16.27 1.68
C SER A 28 -3.02 16.03 1.06
N ARG A 29 -3.83 15.19 1.71
CA ARG A 29 -5.23 15.02 1.35
C ARG A 29 -6.00 16.23 1.87
N LEU A 30 -6.63 16.99 0.98
CA LEU A 30 -7.41 18.18 1.32
C LEU A 30 -8.74 18.15 0.57
N GLY A 31 -9.82 18.60 1.22
CA GLY A 31 -11.14 18.67 0.61
C GLY A 31 -11.81 17.32 0.39
N LEU A 32 -12.74 17.28 -0.56
CA LEU A 32 -13.46 16.07 -0.95
C LEU A 32 -12.58 15.21 -1.88
N ASP A 33 -12.60 13.90 -1.66
CA ASP A 33 -11.80 12.96 -2.43
C ASP A 33 -12.56 12.45 -3.66
N PHE A 34 -12.04 12.81 -4.84
CA PHE A 34 -12.54 12.35 -6.15
C PHE A 34 -11.54 11.44 -6.88
N ALA A 35 -10.44 11.06 -6.24
CA ALA A 35 -9.37 10.27 -6.85
C ALA A 35 -9.15 8.92 -6.15
N SER A 36 -9.82 8.67 -5.03
CA SER A 36 -9.78 7.37 -4.34
C SER A 36 -10.38 6.25 -5.18
N ASN A 37 -9.76 5.08 -5.12
CA ASN A 37 -10.31 3.84 -5.66
C ASN A 37 -11.27 3.13 -4.68
N ASP A 38 -11.55 3.71 -3.50
CA ASP A 38 -12.52 3.18 -2.53
C ASP A 38 -13.95 3.56 -2.92
N TYR A 39 -14.42 3.06 -4.06
CA TYR A 39 -15.73 3.37 -4.63
C TYR A 39 -16.91 3.01 -3.72
N LEU A 40 -16.73 1.99 -2.88
CA LEU A 40 -17.75 1.48 -1.96
C LEU A 40 -17.61 2.04 -0.54
N GLY A 41 -16.60 2.88 -0.28
CA GLY A 41 -16.35 3.44 1.06
C GLY A 41 -15.95 2.41 2.10
N LEU A 42 -15.45 1.24 1.71
CA LEU A 42 -15.14 0.13 2.60
C LEU A 42 -13.97 0.45 3.53
N ALA A 43 -13.05 1.33 3.14
CA ALA A 43 -11.92 1.73 3.97
C ALA A 43 -12.36 2.47 5.26
N ARG A 44 -13.58 3.02 5.27
CA ARG A 44 -14.19 3.70 6.44
C ARG A 44 -15.37 2.92 7.04
N SER A 45 -15.63 1.70 6.55
CA SER A 45 -16.75 0.90 7.02
C SER A 45 -16.54 0.42 8.45
N LYS A 46 -17.45 0.80 9.35
CA LYS A 46 -17.44 0.36 10.76
C LYS A 46 -17.46 -1.17 10.88
N ARG A 47 -18.30 -1.84 10.08
CA ARG A 47 -18.38 -3.31 10.05
C ARG A 47 -17.04 -3.95 9.66
N MET A 48 -16.32 -3.37 8.71
CA MET A 48 -15.00 -3.88 8.31
C MET A 48 -13.97 -3.66 9.42
N ALA A 49 -13.97 -2.49 10.05
CA ALA A 49 -13.08 -2.19 11.17
C ALA A 49 -13.30 -3.15 12.35
N GLU A 50 -14.56 -3.43 12.70
CA GLU A 50 -14.92 -4.38 13.75
C GLU A 50 -14.49 -5.81 13.42
N ALA A 51 -14.70 -6.26 12.18
CA ALA A 51 -14.28 -7.60 11.75
C ALA A 51 -12.75 -7.78 11.83
N VAL A 52 -11.98 -6.76 11.41
CA VAL A 52 -10.52 -6.75 11.55
C VAL A 52 -10.12 -6.76 13.02
N GLY A 53 -10.75 -5.94 13.86
CA GLY A 53 -10.49 -5.91 15.30
C GLY A 53 -10.75 -7.26 15.98
N ALA A 54 -11.84 -7.93 15.63
CA ALA A 54 -12.16 -9.26 16.15
C ALA A 54 -11.14 -10.32 15.71
N ALA A 55 -10.68 -10.29 14.46
CA ALA A 55 -9.65 -11.21 13.97
C ALA A 55 -8.32 -11.03 14.72
N LEU A 56 -7.90 -9.77 14.93
CA LEU A 56 -6.70 -9.46 15.71
C LEU A 56 -6.84 -9.93 17.16
N ALA A 57 -8.00 -9.70 17.79
CA ALA A 57 -8.27 -10.18 19.15
C ALA A 57 -8.28 -11.71 19.25
N ALA A 58 -8.66 -12.41 18.18
CA ALA A 58 -8.61 -13.87 18.06
C ALA A 58 -7.20 -14.41 17.77
N GLY A 59 -6.19 -13.55 17.62
CA GLY A 59 -4.79 -13.94 17.42
C GLY A 59 -4.33 -13.97 15.96
N ALA A 60 -5.13 -13.46 15.02
CA ALA A 60 -4.66 -13.30 13.65
C ALA A 60 -3.41 -12.39 13.61
N PRO A 61 -2.35 -12.77 12.89
CA PRO A 61 -1.13 -11.99 12.84
C PRO A 61 -1.37 -10.68 12.06
N ILE A 62 -0.74 -9.58 12.50
CA ILE A 62 -0.80 -8.28 11.79
C ILE A 62 -0.18 -8.38 10.39
N GLY A 63 0.82 -9.24 10.22
CA GLY A 63 1.45 -9.51 8.93
C GLY A 63 1.95 -10.94 8.84
N ALA A 64 2.07 -11.45 7.62
CA ALA A 64 2.45 -12.84 7.37
C ALA A 64 3.91 -13.16 7.75
N THR A 65 4.81 -12.18 7.82
CA THR A 65 6.25 -12.34 8.14
C THR A 65 7.06 -13.27 7.22
N GLY A 66 6.46 -13.76 6.12
CA GLY A 66 7.13 -14.57 5.11
C GLY A 66 6.23 -14.85 3.91
N SER A 67 6.75 -15.60 2.93
CA SER A 67 5.95 -16.13 1.82
C SER A 67 5.09 -17.33 2.27
N ARG A 68 4.09 -17.69 1.46
CA ARG A 68 3.10 -18.76 1.76
C ARG A 68 3.77 -20.10 2.12
N LEU A 69 4.77 -20.53 1.36
CA LEU A 69 5.46 -21.83 1.55
C LEU A 69 6.51 -21.83 2.67
N LEU A 70 6.85 -20.67 3.23
CA LEU A 70 7.75 -20.58 4.37
C LEU A 70 6.94 -20.58 5.67
N ARG A 71 6.71 -19.40 6.24
CA ARG A 71 5.96 -19.21 7.49
C ARG A 71 4.86 -18.15 7.36
N GLY A 72 4.56 -17.72 6.13
CA GLY A 72 3.56 -16.69 5.86
C GLY A 72 2.18 -17.20 5.48
N ASN A 73 1.93 -18.51 5.59
CA ASN A 73 0.57 -19.04 5.47
C ASN A 73 -0.17 -18.93 6.81
N ALA A 74 -1.40 -18.44 6.76
CA ALA A 74 -2.31 -18.44 7.90
C ALA A 74 -3.69 -18.97 7.44
N PRO A 75 -4.46 -19.65 8.31
CA PRO A 75 -5.75 -20.25 7.96
C PRO A 75 -6.74 -19.28 7.32
N GLU A 76 -6.70 -18.00 7.68
CA GLU A 76 -7.59 -16.96 7.15
C GLU A 76 -7.39 -16.74 5.65
N HIS A 77 -6.17 -16.94 5.14
CA HIS A 77 -5.89 -16.84 3.72
C HIS A 77 -6.54 -17.99 2.95
N GLU A 78 -6.38 -19.24 3.41
CA GLU A 78 -7.00 -20.41 2.79
C GLU A 78 -8.52 -20.33 2.86
N ALA A 79 -9.06 -19.89 4.00
CA ALA A 79 -10.50 -19.71 4.19
C ALA A 79 -11.09 -18.61 3.30
N LEU A 80 -10.30 -17.58 2.94
CA LEU A 80 -10.70 -16.56 1.98
C LEU A 80 -10.63 -17.10 0.54
N GLU A 81 -9.53 -17.77 0.18
CA GLU A 81 -9.31 -18.36 -1.14
C GLU A 81 -10.41 -19.39 -1.50
N ALA A 82 -10.89 -20.16 -0.53
CA ALA A 82 -11.97 -21.14 -0.73
C ALA A 82 -13.36 -20.52 -0.96
N LYS A 83 -13.53 -19.20 -0.74
CA LYS A 83 -14.80 -18.47 -0.94
C LYS A 83 -14.83 -17.66 -2.24
N ALA A 84 -13.72 -17.60 -2.97
CA ALA A 84 -13.61 -16.91 -4.25
C ALA A 84 -14.23 -17.76 -5.38
#